data_AF-A0A4Y0BRD0-F1
#
_entry.id   AF-A0A4Y0BRD0-F1
#
_cell.length_a   1.000
_cell.length_b   1.000
_cell.length_c   1.000
_cell.angle_alpha   90.00
_cell.angle_beta   90.00
_cell.angle_gamma   90.00
#
_symmetry.space_group_name_H-M   'P 1'
#
loop_
_entity.id
_entity.type
_entity.pdbx_description
1 polymer ?
#
loop_
_entity_poly.entity_id
_entity_poly.type
_entity_poly.pdbx_seq_one_letter_code
_entity_poly.pdbx_strand_id
1 'polypeptide(L)'
;MKTQSTQATTSLAPLIIQARTMASSGLWRRFLERFKRFVVNLLTTTSAHGIGHVVQQGLHIIERIIWISCISIGVYGMVALSQRIWNRFQTSPTVISMDRNMYFWNTSFPSLTICSHRRIDEDKLAHYIRLRGFDEDDAEQFREFVVLLANVSYSSFLDLPMYKTFGIAGYEYMELLYNLSWSFEPQVNSGTATALSAQPTITELGLCLAVNSRIAVYNSYDYWQARRWERVYEPAPLVVHPLDGEVYGQLIKLESSYEVFFHGSMEVAEISKRQYSFQESYYTTVELLALEILTSRNARELSISQRQCRFTHEGETLMFSPVYSYNLCRIECRMKFAFKVCGCVPHFYRPIGKGNFRYRICDFEGLRCLGQHAGKCYNCNVA
;
A
#
# COMPACT_ATOMS: atom_id res chain seq x y z
N MET A 1 64.81 -87.67 -21.49
CA MET A 1 65.09 -88.39 -20.23
C MET A 1 64.00 -87.99 -19.24
N LYS A 2 63.20 -88.98 -18.77
CA LYS A 2 62.27 -88.94 -17.61
C LYS A 2 61.09 -87.95 -17.65
N THR A 3 59.85 -88.25 -17.26
CA THR A 3 58.98 -89.44 -17.05
C THR A 3 57.65 -88.87 -16.51
N GLN A 4 56.51 -89.45 -16.93
CA GLN A 4 55.22 -89.75 -16.23
C GLN A 4 54.66 -88.75 -15.17
N SER A 5 53.35 -88.54 -14.97
CA SER A 5 52.21 -89.47 -14.97
C SER A 5 50.84 -88.74 -15.04
N THR A 6 49.91 -89.33 -15.78
CA THR A 6 48.43 -89.46 -15.61
C THR A 6 47.68 -88.70 -14.50
N GLN A 7 46.50 -88.16 -14.85
CA GLN A 7 45.20 -88.59 -14.30
C GLN A 7 44.00 -88.04 -15.09
N ALA A 8 42.96 -88.87 -15.19
CA ALA A 8 41.70 -88.65 -15.89
C ALA A 8 40.75 -87.71 -15.14
N THR A 9 39.81 -87.07 -15.85
CA THR A 9 38.47 -86.77 -15.32
C THR A 9 37.49 -86.43 -16.44
N THR A 10 36.41 -87.19 -16.45
CA THR A 10 35.19 -87.06 -17.24
C THR A 10 34.27 -85.95 -16.71
N SER A 11 33.54 -85.31 -17.64
CA SER A 11 32.12 -84.95 -17.54
C SER A 11 31.68 -83.63 -16.86
N LEU A 12 30.64 -83.04 -17.51
CA LEU A 12 29.62 -82.10 -17.01
C LEU A 12 29.94 -80.60 -16.93
N ALA A 13 29.85 -79.90 -18.08
CA ALA A 13 29.28 -78.55 -18.14
C ALA A 13 28.87 -78.18 -19.58
N PRO A 14 27.58 -78.32 -19.94
CA PRO A 14 26.82 -77.12 -20.28
C PRO A 14 25.32 -77.27 -19.93
N LEU A 15 24.94 -77.09 -18.67
CA LEU A 15 23.51 -77.03 -18.27
C LEU A 15 23.19 -75.89 -17.29
N ILE A 16 24.20 -75.27 -16.66
CA ILE A 16 23.97 -74.30 -15.57
C ILE A 16 23.83 -72.85 -16.08
N ILE A 17 24.41 -72.50 -17.23
CA ILE A 17 24.39 -71.11 -17.75
C ILE A 17 23.06 -70.77 -18.45
N GLN A 18 22.40 -71.73 -19.11
CA GLN A 18 21.05 -71.53 -19.67
C GLN A 18 19.95 -71.44 -18.59
N ALA A 19 20.17 -72.05 -17.42
CA ALA A 19 19.19 -72.02 -16.33
C ALA A 19 19.09 -70.65 -15.64
N ARG A 20 20.19 -69.89 -15.53
CA ARG A 20 20.18 -68.54 -14.90
C ARG A 20 19.49 -67.47 -15.76
N THR A 21 19.56 -67.57 -17.08
CA THR A 21 18.86 -66.65 -18.01
C THR A 21 17.38 -66.99 -18.17
N MET A 22 17.01 -68.28 -18.15
CA MET A 22 15.60 -68.72 -18.15
C MET A 22 14.89 -68.47 -16.82
N ALA A 23 15.61 -68.54 -15.70
CA ALA A 23 15.06 -68.23 -14.37
C ALA A 23 14.72 -66.74 -14.21
N SER A 24 15.54 -65.82 -14.76
CA SER A 24 15.26 -64.38 -14.70
C SER A 24 14.07 -63.98 -15.59
N SER A 25 13.95 -64.57 -16.79
CA SER A 25 12.81 -64.35 -17.69
C SER A 25 11.51 -64.94 -17.16
N GLY A 26 11.58 -66.07 -16.45
CA GLY A 26 10.45 -66.71 -15.77
C GLY A 26 9.99 -65.94 -14.53
N LEU A 27 10.93 -65.40 -13.74
CA LEU A 27 10.63 -64.55 -12.59
C LEU A 27 9.99 -63.22 -13.01
N TRP A 28 10.51 -62.61 -14.08
CA TRP A 28 9.95 -61.38 -14.67
C TRP A 28 8.55 -61.60 -15.24
N ARG A 29 8.30 -62.70 -15.95
CA ARG A 29 6.95 -63.06 -16.41
C ARG A 29 5.98 -63.26 -15.25
N ARG A 30 6.39 -63.96 -14.19
CA ARG A 30 5.57 -64.15 -12.98
C ARG A 30 5.30 -62.83 -12.26
N PHE A 31 6.28 -61.94 -12.22
CA PHE A 31 6.12 -60.59 -11.67
C PHE A 31 5.14 -59.76 -12.51
N LEU A 32 5.27 -59.75 -13.83
CA LEU A 32 4.34 -59.09 -14.75
C LEU A 32 2.90 -59.61 -14.61
N GLU A 33 2.70 -60.91 -14.47
CA GLU A 33 1.37 -61.49 -14.26
C GLU A 33 0.77 -61.17 -12.89
N ARG A 34 1.61 -61.12 -11.84
CA ARG A 34 1.17 -60.65 -10.52
C ARG A 34 0.85 -59.15 -10.55
N PHE A 35 1.66 -58.37 -11.22
CA PHE A 35 1.48 -56.93 -11.39
C PHE A 35 0.23 -56.61 -12.19
N LYS A 36 -0.01 -57.32 -13.30
CA LYS A 36 -1.24 -57.19 -14.10
C LYS A 36 -2.48 -57.50 -13.27
N ARG A 37 -2.47 -58.59 -12.50
CA ARG A 37 -3.58 -58.92 -11.58
C ARG A 37 -3.77 -57.87 -10.50
N PHE A 38 -2.68 -57.33 -9.96
CA PHE A 38 -2.72 -56.25 -8.98
C PHE A 38 -3.36 -54.98 -9.56
N VAL A 39 -2.91 -54.55 -10.75
CA VAL A 39 -3.47 -53.38 -11.45
C VAL A 39 -4.94 -53.60 -11.79
N VAL A 40 -5.30 -54.79 -12.27
CA VAL A 40 -6.71 -55.12 -12.56
C VAL A 40 -7.55 -55.03 -11.30
N ASN A 41 -7.13 -55.67 -10.21
CA ASN A 41 -7.85 -55.62 -8.94
C ASN A 41 -7.97 -54.18 -8.43
N LEU A 42 -6.90 -53.39 -8.47
CA LEU A 42 -6.89 -51.98 -8.05
C LEU A 42 -7.88 -51.14 -8.87
N LEU A 43 -7.88 -51.30 -10.19
CA LEU A 43 -8.77 -50.57 -11.09
C LEU A 43 -10.22 -51.06 -11.03
N THR A 44 -10.47 -52.28 -10.56
CA THR A 44 -11.84 -52.74 -10.30
C THR A 44 -12.38 -52.31 -8.93
N THR A 45 -11.50 -52.05 -7.94
CA THR A 45 -11.90 -51.70 -6.57
C THR A 45 -11.85 -50.20 -6.26
N THR A 46 -11.26 -49.40 -7.15
CA THR A 46 -11.20 -47.95 -7.04
C THR A 46 -12.59 -47.30 -7.09
N SER A 47 -12.74 -46.18 -6.39
CA SER A 47 -13.92 -45.31 -6.44
C SER A 47 -14.00 -44.45 -7.71
N ALA A 48 -12.98 -44.50 -8.58
CA ALA A 48 -12.96 -43.73 -9.81
C ALA A 48 -13.98 -44.30 -10.82
N HIS A 49 -15.04 -43.53 -11.04
CA HIS A 49 -16.16 -43.91 -11.90
C HIS A 49 -15.70 -44.26 -13.32
N GLY A 50 -16.25 -45.35 -13.87
CA GLY A 50 -16.00 -45.79 -15.25
C GLY A 50 -14.74 -46.65 -15.44
N ILE A 51 -13.74 -46.56 -14.57
CA ILE A 51 -12.47 -47.30 -14.71
C ILE A 51 -12.65 -48.82 -14.58
N GLY A 52 -13.57 -49.27 -13.71
CA GLY A 52 -13.90 -50.69 -13.59
C GLY A 52 -14.39 -51.32 -14.91
N HIS A 53 -15.20 -50.60 -15.69
CA HIS A 53 -15.71 -51.06 -16.99
C HIS A 53 -14.66 -51.09 -18.10
N VAL A 54 -13.55 -50.37 -17.93
CA VAL A 54 -12.41 -50.44 -18.86
C VAL A 54 -11.62 -51.75 -18.68
N VAL A 55 -11.64 -52.31 -17.47
CA VAL A 55 -10.74 -53.38 -17.03
C VAL A 55 -11.44 -54.73 -16.83
N GLN A 56 -12.76 -54.73 -16.58
CA GLN A 56 -13.56 -55.93 -16.35
C GLN A 56 -13.43 -56.95 -17.49
N GLN A 57 -13.34 -58.24 -17.15
CA GLN A 57 -13.22 -59.34 -18.11
C GLN A 57 -14.59 -59.66 -18.73
N GLY A 58 -14.65 -59.88 -20.05
CA GLY A 58 -15.89 -60.27 -20.76
C GLY A 58 -16.63 -59.16 -21.53
N LEU A 59 -16.20 -57.90 -21.43
CA LEU A 59 -16.83 -56.78 -22.17
C LEU A 59 -16.30 -56.63 -23.61
N HIS A 60 -17.17 -56.17 -24.52
CA HIS A 60 -16.83 -55.98 -25.93
C HIS A 60 -15.88 -54.79 -26.11
N ILE A 61 -15.05 -54.82 -27.16
CA ILE A 61 -14.03 -53.77 -27.40
C ILE A 61 -14.69 -52.38 -27.60
N ILE A 62 -15.87 -52.34 -28.21
CA ILE A 62 -16.63 -51.11 -28.48
C ILE A 62 -17.06 -50.45 -27.15
N GLU A 63 -17.56 -51.24 -26.20
CA GLU A 63 -17.96 -50.73 -24.88
C GLU A 63 -16.77 -50.12 -24.14
N ARG A 64 -15.58 -50.75 -24.24
CA ARG A 64 -14.35 -50.19 -23.65
C ARG A 64 -13.97 -48.86 -24.28
N ILE A 65 -14.09 -48.72 -25.60
CA ILE A 65 -13.80 -47.46 -26.31
C ILE A 65 -14.78 -46.37 -25.85
N ILE A 66 -16.07 -46.68 -25.72
CA ILE A 66 -17.08 -45.75 -25.22
C ILE A 66 -16.71 -45.28 -23.80
N TRP A 67 -16.39 -46.20 -22.89
CA TRP A 67 -16.00 -45.85 -21.52
C TRP A 67 -14.72 -45.01 -21.47
N ILE A 68 -13.70 -45.36 -22.27
CA ILE A 68 -12.45 -44.58 -22.37
C ILE A 68 -12.74 -43.16 -22.88
N SER A 69 -13.61 -43.01 -23.89
CA SER A 69 -14.02 -41.71 -24.43
C SER A 69 -14.76 -40.89 -23.37
N CYS A 70 -15.73 -41.48 -22.68
CA CYS A 70 -16.48 -40.80 -21.62
C CYS A 70 -15.56 -40.34 -20.47
N ILE A 71 -14.62 -41.20 -20.04
CA ILE A 71 -13.63 -40.85 -19.01
C ILE A 71 -12.73 -39.72 -19.50
N SER A 72 -12.26 -39.78 -20.75
CA SER A 72 -11.36 -38.76 -21.32
C SER A 72 -12.05 -37.39 -21.41
N ILE A 73 -13.31 -37.35 -21.85
CA ILE A 73 -14.13 -36.13 -21.87
C ILE A 73 -14.37 -35.61 -20.45
N GLY A 74 -14.65 -36.51 -19.49
CA GLY A 74 -14.84 -36.16 -18.08
C GLY A 74 -13.57 -35.57 -17.45
N VAL A 75 -12.41 -36.18 -17.68
CA VAL A 75 -11.11 -35.68 -17.21
C VAL A 75 -10.77 -34.33 -17.86
N TYR A 76 -10.98 -34.20 -19.17
CA TYR A 76 -10.81 -32.92 -19.86
C TYR A 76 -11.70 -31.82 -19.27
N GLY A 77 -12.99 -32.13 -19.04
CA GLY A 77 -13.94 -31.22 -18.42
C GLY A 77 -13.53 -30.83 -16.99
N MET A 78 -13.07 -31.79 -16.19
CA MET A 78 -12.54 -31.55 -14.84
C MET A 78 -11.36 -30.59 -14.86
N VAL A 79 -10.33 -30.88 -15.67
CA VAL A 79 -9.14 -30.03 -15.78
C VAL A 79 -9.52 -28.63 -16.26
N ALA A 80 -10.36 -28.53 -17.29
CA ALA A 80 -10.81 -27.24 -17.82
C ALA A 80 -11.58 -26.41 -16.79
N LEU A 81 -12.50 -27.02 -16.03
CA LEU A 81 -13.25 -26.34 -14.98
C LEU A 81 -12.36 -25.94 -13.79
N SER A 82 -11.49 -26.84 -13.34
CA SER A 82 -10.51 -26.55 -12.29
C SER A 82 -9.61 -25.39 -12.67
N GLN A 83 -9.12 -25.35 -13.93
CA GLN A 83 -8.30 -24.24 -14.43
C GLN A 83 -9.08 -22.92 -14.43
N ARG A 84 -10.36 -22.93 -14.84
CA ARG A 84 -11.21 -21.72 -14.82
C ARG A 84 -11.45 -21.20 -13.40
N ILE A 85 -11.76 -22.10 -12.46
CA ILE A 85 -11.99 -21.75 -11.06
C ILE A 85 -10.69 -21.22 -10.44
N TRP A 86 -9.56 -21.89 -10.68
CA TRP A 86 -8.25 -21.47 -10.20
C TRP A 86 -7.85 -20.10 -10.74
N ASN A 87 -8.01 -19.87 -12.04
CA ASN A 87 -7.73 -18.58 -12.65
C ASN A 87 -8.59 -17.47 -12.05
N ARG A 88 -9.90 -17.71 -11.87
CA ARG A 88 -10.78 -16.74 -11.20
C ARG A 88 -10.33 -16.43 -9.78
N PHE A 89 -9.90 -17.44 -9.02
CA PHE A 89 -9.37 -17.25 -7.66
C PHE A 89 -8.08 -16.42 -7.65
N GLN A 90 -7.23 -16.55 -8.67
CA GLN A 90 -6.00 -15.77 -8.78
C GLN A 90 -6.26 -14.33 -9.25
N THR A 91 -7.19 -14.11 -10.18
CA THR A 91 -7.40 -12.79 -10.80
C THR A 91 -8.49 -11.95 -10.13
N SER A 92 -9.49 -12.57 -9.51
CA SER A 92 -10.67 -11.86 -8.96
C SER A 92 -11.32 -12.62 -7.78
N PRO A 93 -10.62 -12.78 -6.65
CA PRO A 93 -11.13 -13.48 -5.46
C PRO A 93 -12.07 -12.65 -4.58
N THR A 94 -12.12 -11.33 -4.75
CA THR A 94 -12.89 -10.42 -3.89
C THR A 94 -14.23 -10.02 -4.50
N VAL A 95 -15.25 -9.84 -3.66
CA VAL A 95 -16.58 -9.33 -4.05
C VAL A 95 -16.95 -8.19 -3.11
N ILE A 96 -17.57 -7.15 -3.64
CA ILE A 96 -18.12 -6.02 -2.87
C ILE A 96 -19.61 -6.27 -2.66
N SER A 97 -20.06 -6.24 -1.41
CA SER A 97 -21.47 -6.33 -1.04
C SER A 97 -21.84 -5.15 -0.15
N MET A 98 -23.04 -4.63 -0.30
CA MET A 98 -23.58 -3.64 0.64
C MET A 98 -23.98 -4.36 1.92
N ASP A 99 -23.38 -3.96 3.03
CA ASP A 99 -23.97 -4.26 4.33
C ASP A 99 -25.30 -3.49 4.44
N ARG A 100 -26.30 -4.06 5.13
CA ARG A 100 -27.58 -3.40 5.41
C ARG A 100 -27.87 -3.29 6.91
N ASN A 101 -26.99 -3.80 7.77
CA ASN A 101 -27.25 -3.89 9.19
C ASN A 101 -26.88 -2.61 9.97
N MET A 102 -27.67 -1.54 9.75
CA MET A 102 -27.40 -0.22 10.34
C MET A 102 -27.39 -0.15 11.86
N TYR A 103 -27.93 -1.15 12.56
CA TYR A 103 -28.03 -1.18 14.03
C TYR A 103 -26.70 -1.48 14.74
N PHE A 104 -25.68 -1.93 14.01
CA PHE A 104 -24.35 -2.24 14.56
C PHE A 104 -23.24 -1.46 13.83
N TRP A 105 -23.63 -0.44 13.05
CA TRP A 105 -22.68 0.34 12.27
C TRP A 105 -22.04 1.42 13.12
N ASN A 106 -20.84 1.12 13.56
CA ASN A 106 -19.96 2.08 14.18
C ASN A 106 -18.96 2.58 13.15
N THR A 107 -19.08 3.84 12.75
CA THR A 107 -18.16 4.48 11.79
C THR A 107 -17.28 5.50 12.49
N SER A 108 -16.07 5.76 12.00
CA SER A 108 -15.26 6.84 12.56
C SER A 108 -15.84 8.19 12.15
N PHE A 109 -15.98 9.11 13.10
CA PHE A 109 -16.22 10.52 12.79
C PHE A 109 -15.17 11.00 11.77
N PRO A 110 -15.54 11.77 10.73
CA PRO A 110 -14.59 12.19 9.71
C PRO A 110 -13.39 12.90 10.33
N SER A 111 -12.21 12.62 9.81
CA SER A 111 -11.02 13.38 10.14
C SER A 111 -11.02 14.70 9.39
N LEU A 112 -10.47 15.70 10.05
CA LEU A 112 -10.34 17.06 9.52
C LEU A 112 -8.86 17.39 9.49
N THR A 113 -8.32 17.80 8.35
CA THR A 113 -7.04 18.50 8.33
C THR A 113 -7.29 19.97 8.10
N ILE A 114 -6.82 20.80 9.03
CA ILE A 114 -7.05 22.24 9.11
C ILE A 114 -5.72 22.93 8.86
N CYS A 115 -5.69 23.82 7.87
CA CYS A 115 -4.54 24.62 7.51
C CYS A 115 -4.92 26.10 7.63
N SER A 116 -4.38 26.81 8.62
CA SER A 116 -4.56 28.25 8.75
C SER A 116 -3.86 29.01 7.61
N HIS A 117 -4.45 30.10 7.13
CA HIS A 117 -3.78 31.03 6.22
C HIS A 117 -2.71 31.86 6.94
N ARG A 118 -2.82 32.05 8.26
CA ARG A 118 -1.76 32.65 9.10
C ARG A 118 -0.74 31.57 9.46
N ARG A 119 0.29 31.43 8.62
CA ARG A 119 1.34 30.40 8.74
C ARG A 119 2.48 30.79 9.68
N ILE A 120 2.83 32.07 9.70
CA ILE A 120 4.04 32.59 10.33
C ILE A 120 3.68 33.49 11.51
N ASP A 121 4.46 33.37 12.57
CA ASP A 121 4.43 34.24 13.73
C ASP A 121 5.32 35.46 13.47
N GLU A 122 4.68 36.61 13.34
CA GLU A 122 5.33 37.88 13.01
C GLU A 122 6.35 38.31 14.07
N ASP A 123 6.12 37.99 15.34
CA ASP A 123 7.02 38.36 16.43
C ASP A 123 8.29 37.50 16.39
N LYS A 124 8.14 36.19 16.13
CA LYS A 124 9.28 35.28 15.93
C LYS A 124 10.09 35.67 14.70
N LEU A 125 9.43 36.04 13.60
CA LEU A 125 10.10 36.49 12.38
C LEU A 125 10.87 37.80 12.61
N ALA A 126 10.24 38.78 13.27
CA ALA A 126 10.90 40.05 13.60
C ALA A 126 12.13 39.83 14.50
N HIS A 127 12.05 38.92 15.47
CA HIS A 127 13.18 38.54 16.31
C HIS A 127 14.31 37.87 15.50
N TYR A 128 13.96 36.94 14.60
CA TYR A 128 14.94 36.27 13.73
C TYR A 128 15.68 37.26 12.82
N ILE A 129 14.98 38.21 12.20
CA ILE A 129 15.54 39.27 11.35
C ILE A 129 16.55 40.13 12.14
N ARG A 130 16.18 40.55 13.36
CA ARG A 130 17.05 41.34 14.24
C ARG A 130 18.35 40.59 14.59
N LEU A 131 18.26 39.30 14.87
CA LEU A 131 19.43 38.47 15.20
C LEU A 131 20.37 38.28 14.00
N ARG A 132 19.84 38.24 12.78
CA ARG A 132 20.64 38.14 11.55
C ARG A 132 21.33 39.45 11.17
N GLY A 133 20.86 40.59 11.70
CA GLY A 133 21.41 41.91 11.40
C GLY A 133 21.20 42.35 9.95
N PHE A 134 20.04 42.01 9.37
CA PHE A 134 19.65 42.49 8.04
C PHE A 134 19.44 44.01 8.04
N ASP A 135 19.77 44.67 6.92
CA ASP A 135 19.37 46.05 6.68
C ASP A 135 17.85 46.14 6.41
N GLU A 136 17.32 47.36 6.30
CA GLU A 136 15.87 47.57 6.16
C GLU A 136 15.31 46.93 4.89
N ASP A 137 16.03 47.04 3.78
CA ASP A 137 15.68 46.43 2.49
C ASP A 137 15.72 44.89 2.55
N ASP A 138 16.79 44.29 3.09
CA ASP A 138 16.91 42.84 3.24
C ASP A 138 15.89 42.28 4.23
N ALA A 139 15.55 43.04 5.27
CA ALA A 139 14.54 42.65 6.24
C ALA A 139 13.13 42.55 5.62
N GLU A 140 12.75 43.53 4.79
CA GLU A 140 11.47 43.51 4.07
C GLU A 140 11.42 42.37 3.05
N GLN A 141 12.49 42.23 2.26
CA GLN A 141 12.62 41.16 1.27
C GLN A 141 12.62 39.76 1.90
N PHE A 142 13.32 39.58 3.02
CA PHE A 142 13.33 38.31 3.75
C PHE A 142 11.96 37.99 4.35
N ARG A 143 11.23 39.00 4.85
CA ARG A 143 9.87 38.84 5.35
C ARG A 143 8.94 38.34 4.24
N GLU A 144 8.96 38.99 3.08
CA GLU A 144 8.19 38.56 1.90
C GLU A 144 8.54 37.12 1.50
N PHE A 145 9.84 36.80 1.44
CA PHE A 145 10.33 35.46 1.15
C PHE A 145 9.77 34.40 2.11
N VAL A 146 9.85 34.61 3.43
CA VAL A 146 9.38 33.64 4.42
C VAL A 146 7.87 33.44 4.34
N VAL A 147 7.10 34.52 4.20
CA VAL A 147 5.63 34.46 4.10
C VAL A 147 5.19 33.70 2.85
N LEU A 148 5.79 34.00 1.69
CA LEU A 148 5.48 33.31 0.44
C LEU A 148 5.95 31.85 0.46
N LEU A 149 7.12 31.57 1.02
CA LEU A 149 7.62 30.20 1.18
C LEU A 149 6.70 29.35 2.07
N ALA A 150 6.13 29.94 3.13
CA ALA A 150 5.21 29.26 4.04
C ALA A 150 3.86 28.91 3.40
N ASN A 151 3.45 29.66 2.38
CA ASN A 151 2.16 29.50 1.71
C ASN A 151 2.29 28.91 0.29
N VAL A 152 3.50 28.49 -0.10
CA VAL A 152 3.76 28.03 -1.45
C VAL A 152 3.13 26.66 -1.71
N SER A 153 2.66 26.47 -2.93
CA SER A 153 2.16 25.20 -3.45
C SER A 153 2.71 24.98 -4.86
N TYR A 154 2.38 23.84 -5.49
CA TYR A 154 2.77 23.57 -6.86
C TYR A 154 2.37 24.65 -7.86
N SER A 155 1.23 25.33 -7.65
CA SER A 155 0.75 26.38 -8.55
C SER A 155 1.38 27.75 -8.30
N SER A 156 1.95 27.98 -7.12
CA SER A 156 2.49 29.30 -6.71
C SER A 156 4.01 29.34 -6.57
N PHE A 157 4.73 28.29 -6.98
CA PHE A 157 6.20 28.29 -6.94
C PHE A 157 6.84 29.43 -7.77
N LEU A 158 6.17 29.90 -8.82
CA LEU A 158 6.66 31.00 -9.66
C LEU A 158 6.51 32.37 -9.02
N ASP A 159 5.67 32.49 -7.99
CA ASP A 159 5.42 33.75 -7.28
C ASP A 159 6.51 34.04 -6.22
N LEU A 160 7.43 33.09 -5.99
CA LEU A 160 8.49 33.25 -4.99
C LEU A 160 9.51 34.33 -5.41
N PRO A 161 9.93 35.21 -4.48
CA PRO A 161 10.96 36.22 -4.70
C PRO A 161 12.35 35.58 -4.79
N MET A 162 12.73 35.13 -5.99
CA MET A 162 13.98 34.38 -6.23
C MET A 162 15.21 35.27 -6.54
N TYR A 163 15.31 36.45 -5.94
CA TYR A 163 16.43 37.37 -6.18
C TYR A 163 17.60 37.17 -5.20
N LYS A 164 17.34 36.70 -3.97
CA LYS A 164 18.34 36.55 -2.92
C LYS A 164 18.02 35.37 -2.00
N THR A 165 18.99 34.48 -1.79
CA THR A 165 18.82 33.26 -0.97
C THR A 165 18.93 33.51 0.53
N PHE A 166 19.41 34.70 0.94
CA PHE A 166 19.66 35.06 2.33
C PHE A 166 20.57 34.06 3.10
N GLY A 167 21.36 33.28 2.37
CA GLY A 167 22.18 32.22 2.94
C GLY A 167 21.39 31.05 3.52
N ILE A 168 20.12 30.89 3.15
CA ILE A 168 19.27 29.76 3.55
C ILE A 168 19.29 28.71 2.45
N ALA A 169 19.78 27.52 2.73
CA ALA A 169 19.73 26.41 1.80
C ALA A 169 18.35 25.74 1.79
N GLY A 170 17.99 25.09 0.68
CA GLY A 170 16.68 24.44 0.54
C GLY A 170 16.35 23.42 1.63
N TYR A 171 17.34 22.69 2.14
CA TYR A 171 17.14 21.72 3.22
C TYR A 171 16.82 22.36 4.59
N GLU A 172 17.07 23.67 4.75
CA GLU A 172 16.78 24.43 5.97
C GLU A 172 15.37 25.04 5.95
N TYR A 173 14.69 25.07 4.79
CA TYR A 173 13.38 25.69 4.64
C TYR A 173 12.35 25.15 5.63
N MET A 174 12.24 23.83 5.76
CA MET A 174 11.24 23.24 6.65
C MET A 174 11.51 23.55 8.13
N GLU A 175 12.77 23.58 8.55
CA GLU A 175 13.17 23.92 9.91
C GLU A 175 12.93 25.40 10.22
N LEU A 176 13.29 26.28 9.27
CA LEU A 176 13.00 27.71 9.36
C LEU A 176 11.50 27.97 9.52
N LEU A 177 10.68 27.36 8.65
CA LEU A 177 9.23 27.51 8.68
C LEU A 177 8.62 26.94 9.96
N TYR A 178 9.11 25.80 10.46
CA TYR A 178 8.65 25.23 11.72
C TYR A 178 8.95 26.13 12.92
N ASN A 179 10.17 26.67 13.01
CA ASN A 179 10.56 27.55 14.12
C ASN A 179 9.81 28.89 14.11
N LEU A 180 9.52 29.42 12.92
CA LEU A 180 8.76 30.65 12.72
C LEU A 180 7.25 30.43 12.65
N SER A 181 6.78 29.19 12.80
CA SER A 181 5.36 28.88 12.63
C SER A 181 4.48 29.54 13.69
N TRP A 182 3.28 29.92 13.25
CA TRP A 182 2.20 30.35 14.11
C TRP A 182 1.65 29.15 14.90
N SER A 183 1.64 29.28 16.23
CA SER A 183 1.09 28.25 17.12
C SER A 183 -0.42 28.43 17.22
N PHE A 184 -1.20 27.65 16.46
CA PHE A 184 -2.65 27.63 16.59
C PHE A 184 -3.13 26.31 17.19
N GLU A 185 -4.08 26.38 18.11
CA GLU A 185 -4.70 25.21 18.75
C GLU A 185 -6.23 25.32 18.62
N PRO A 186 -6.82 24.76 17.55
CA PRO A 186 -8.25 24.82 17.35
C PRO A 186 -8.94 23.92 18.36
N GLN A 187 -10.03 24.41 18.95
CA GLN A 187 -10.88 23.58 19.78
C GLN A 187 -11.94 22.94 18.90
N VAL A 188 -11.97 21.61 18.91
CA VAL A 188 -12.95 20.83 18.16
C VAL A 188 -13.86 20.12 19.15
N ASN A 189 -15.11 20.56 19.21
CA ASN A 189 -16.13 19.92 20.03
C ASN A 189 -16.99 19.04 19.13
N SER A 190 -17.32 17.84 19.60
CA SER A 190 -18.35 17.01 19.00
C SER A 190 -19.51 16.89 19.96
N GLY A 191 -20.73 16.63 19.44
CA GLY A 191 -21.90 16.35 20.28
C GLY A 191 -21.69 15.21 21.28
N THR A 192 -20.74 14.29 21.03
CA THR A 192 -20.43 13.14 21.90
C THR A 192 -19.10 13.25 22.66
N ALA A 193 -18.23 14.19 22.31
CA ALA A 193 -16.91 14.35 22.92
C ALA A 193 -16.49 15.82 22.97
N THR A 194 -16.10 16.29 24.16
CA THR A 194 -15.52 17.61 24.34
C THR A 194 -14.02 17.57 24.03
N ALA A 195 -13.55 18.50 23.18
CA ALA A 195 -12.14 18.67 22.79
C ALA A 195 -11.45 17.44 22.18
N LEU A 196 -11.60 17.24 20.86
CA LEU A 196 -10.76 16.32 20.10
C LEU A 196 -9.34 16.89 19.96
N SER A 197 -8.33 16.06 20.29
CA SER A 197 -6.92 16.44 20.14
C SER A 197 -6.53 16.53 18.66
N ALA A 198 -5.91 17.66 18.31
CA ALA A 198 -5.33 17.90 17.00
C ALA A 198 -3.84 17.49 17.00
N GLN A 199 -3.40 16.87 15.91
CA GLN A 199 -2.02 16.40 15.73
C GLN A 199 -1.35 17.19 14.61
N PRO A 200 -0.08 17.62 14.78
CA PRO A 200 0.64 18.30 13.71
C PRO A 200 0.90 17.36 12.53
N THR A 201 0.74 17.89 11.32
CA THR A 201 1.01 17.16 10.08
C THR A 201 1.52 18.10 9.00
N ILE A 202 2.52 17.66 8.26
CA ILE A 202 3.02 18.36 7.08
C ILE A 202 2.19 17.90 5.88
N THR A 203 1.69 18.87 5.14
CA THR A 203 0.94 18.67 3.89
C THR A 203 1.60 19.44 2.76
N GLU A 204 1.13 19.26 1.53
CA GLU A 204 1.61 20.04 0.38
C GLU A 204 1.06 21.48 0.35
N LEU A 205 0.21 21.84 1.33
CA LEU A 205 -0.11 23.23 1.65
C LEU A 205 0.80 23.80 2.74
N GLY A 206 1.65 23.01 3.39
CA GLY A 206 2.49 23.43 4.52
C GLY A 206 2.09 22.78 5.84
N LEU A 207 2.45 23.44 6.95
CA LEU A 207 2.17 23.00 8.32
C LEU A 207 0.67 23.13 8.62
N CYS A 208 0.05 22.02 9.02
CA CYS A 208 -1.37 21.91 9.31
C CYS A 208 -1.61 21.03 10.55
N LEU A 209 -2.87 20.97 10.98
CA LEU A 209 -3.30 20.13 12.09
C LEU A 209 -4.35 19.14 11.63
N ALA A 210 -4.22 17.87 12.02
CA ALA A 210 -5.19 16.83 11.76
C ALA A 210 -5.94 16.43 13.02
N VAL A 211 -7.26 16.45 12.95
CA VAL A 211 -8.18 16.06 14.03
C VAL A 211 -8.76 14.70 13.69
N ASN A 212 -8.84 13.82 14.69
CA ASN A 212 -9.35 12.46 14.56
C ASN A 212 -8.62 11.60 13.48
N SER A 213 -7.40 11.96 13.08
CA SER A 213 -6.58 11.14 12.19
C SER A 213 -5.70 10.19 13.01
N ARG A 214 -5.57 8.95 12.53
CA ARG A 214 -4.73 7.91 13.16
C ARG A 214 -3.32 7.87 12.59
N ILE A 215 -3.13 8.43 11.39
CA ILE A 215 -1.88 8.32 10.62
C ILE A 215 -1.22 9.66 10.32
N ALA A 216 -1.82 10.78 10.71
CA ALA A 216 -1.25 12.12 10.49
C ALA A 216 0.12 12.32 11.18
N VAL A 217 0.33 11.70 12.35
CA VAL A 217 1.58 11.78 13.11
C VAL A 217 2.82 11.37 12.31
N TYR A 218 2.67 10.45 11.34
CA TYR A 218 3.78 9.99 10.49
C TYR A 218 4.30 11.08 9.54
N ASN A 219 3.52 12.14 9.32
CA ASN A 219 3.89 13.33 8.56
C ASN A 219 4.23 14.53 9.45
N SER A 220 4.34 14.35 10.77
CA SER A 220 4.75 15.44 11.67
C SER A 220 6.23 15.75 11.54
N TYR A 221 6.59 17.03 11.73
CA TYR A 221 7.98 17.48 11.70
C TYR A 221 8.85 16.74 12.73
N ASP A 222 8.35 16.59 13.95
CA ASP A 222 9.08 15.93 15.04
C ASP A 222 9.35 14.45 14.74
N TYR A 223 8.39 13.74 14.13
CA TYR A 223 8.58 12.36 13.69
C TYR A 223 9.65 12.26 12.60
N TRP A 224 9.69 13.22 11.67
CA TRP A 224 10.68 13.27 10.60
C TRP A 224 12.09 13.59 11.14
N GLN A 225 12.22 14.59 12.01
CA GLN A 225 13.48 15.03 12.60
C GLN A 225 14.13 13.95 13.46
N ALA A 226 13.33 13.23 14.24
CA ALA A 226 13.80 12.09 15.04
C ALA A 226 14.19 10.85 14.18
N ARG A 227 14.06 10.93 12.84
CA ARG A 227 14.39 9.85 11.89
C ARG A 227 13.69 8.53 12.21
N ARG A 228 12.47 8.62 12.75
CA ARG A 228 11.66 7.47 13.19
C ARG A 228 11.08 6.73 11.99
N TRP A 229 10.94 5.42 12.10
CA TRP A 229 10.29 4.58 11.07
C TRP A 229 9.35 3.54 11.67
N GLU A 230 9.34 3.45 12.99
CA GLU A 230 8.45 2.58 13.72
C GLU A 230 7.01 3.10 13.67
N ARG A 231 6.08 2.15 13.66
CA ARG A 231 4.67 2.46 13.85
C ARG A 231 4.46 2.95 15.28
N VAL A 232 3.83 4.11 15.41
CA VAL A 232 3.49 4.72 16.70
C VAL A 232 2.12 4.19 17.12
N TYR A 233 1.84 4.20 18.42
CA TYR A 233 0.50 3.89 18.91
C TYR A 233 -0.53 4.82 18.28
N GLU A 234 -1.47 4.24 17.55
CA GLU A 234 -2.53 4.99 16.86
C GLU A 234 -3.63 5.32 17.88
N PRO A 235 -4.01 6.60 18.04
CA PRO A 235 -5.10 6.95 18.93
C PRO A 235 -6.40 6.32 18.46
N ALA A 236 -7.27 5.94 19.39
CA ALA A 236 -8.60 5.46 19.06
C ALA A 236 -9.39 6.61 18.39
N PRO A 237 -9.99 6.39 17.21
CA PRO A 237 -10.77 7.43 16.58
C PRO A 237 -12.07 7.65 17.37
N LEU A 238 -12.60 8.87 17.32
CA LEU A 238 -13.98 9.11 17.70
C LEU A 238 -14.87 8.29 16.75
N VAL A 239 -15.71 7.45 17.33
CA VAL A 239 -16.67 6.60 16.62
C VAL A 239 -18.06 7.16 16.85
N VAL A 240 -18.88 7.11 15.80
CA VAL A 240 -20.24 7.64 15.78
C VAL A 240 -21.16 6.59 15.16
N HIS A 241 -22.39 6.53 15.66
CA HIS A 241 -23.40 5.62 15.15
C HIS A 241 -24.44 6.41 14.33
N PRO A 242 -24.89 5.91 13.16
CA PRO A 242 -25.88 6.61 12.33
C PRO A 242 -27.23 6.88 13.03
N LEU A 243 -27.55 6.11 14.06
CA LEU A 243 -28.77 6.28 14.87
C LEU A 243 -28.60 7.22 16.07
N ASP A 244 -27.40 7.78 16.30
CA ASP A 244 -27.16 8.73 17.40
C ASP A 244 -27.81 10.11 17.16
N GLY A 245 -28.43 10.33 16.00
CA GLY A 245 -29.05 11.59 15.60
C GLY A 245 -28.07 12.54 14.91
N GLU A 246 -28.13 13.83 15.23
CA GLU A 246 -27.26 14.85 14.64
C GLU A 246 -25.86 14.81 15.27
N VAL A 247 -24.95 14.10 14.58
CA VAL A 247 -23.53 14.12 14.89
C VAL A 247 -22.89 15.31 14.21
N TYR A 248 -22.51 16.32 14.97
CA TYR A 248 -21.79 17.49 14.46
C TYR A 248 -20.42 17.66 15.13
N GLY A 249 -19.52 18.34 14.43
CA GLY A 249 -18.27 18.85 14.94
C GLY A 249 -18.25 20.37 14.79
N GLN A 250 -17.95 21.08 15.87
CA GLN A 250 -17.81 22.52 15.86
C GLN A 250 -16.33 22.88 16.03
N LEU A 251 -15.79 23.59 15.04
CA LEU A 251 -14.50 24.24 15.13
C LEU A 251 -14.70 25.63 15.74
N ILE A 252 -14.10 25.89 16.89
CA ILE A 252 -14.14 27.19 17.56
C ILE A 252 -12.73 27.73 17.79
N LYS A 253 -12.64 29.03 18.10
CA LYS A 253 -11.38 29.74 18.39
C LYS A 253 -10.42 29.77 17.19
N LEU A 254 -10.94 30.16 16.03
CA LEU A 254 -10.14 30.36 14.82
C LEU A 254 -9.86 31.85 14.66
N GLU A 255 -8.59 32.22 14.81
CA GLU A 255 -8.11 33.61 14.78
C GLU A 255 -7.74 34.09 13.37
N SER A 256 -7.92 33.24 12.36
CA SER A 256 -7.63 33.53 10.95
C SER A 256 -8.49 32.67 10.03
N SER A 257 -8.56 33.03 8.74
CA SER A 257 -9.13 32.17 7.70
C SER A 257 -8.34 30.86 7.57
N TYR A 258 -9.02 29.81 7.13
CA TYR A 258 -8.45 28.46 7.11
C TYR A 258 -9.04 27.58 5.99
N GLU A 259 -8.24 26.61 5.55
CA GLU A 259 -8.66 25.53 4.66
C GLU A 259 -8.92 24.25 5.46
N VAL A 260 -9.97 23.51 5.11
CA VAL A 260 -10.28 22.20 5.69
C VAL A 260 -10.37 21.12 4.62
N PHE A 261 -9.75 19.98 4.92
CA PHE A 261 -9.89 18.73 4.19
C PHE A 261 -10.62 17.71 5.05
N PHE A 262 -11.68 17.13 4.50
CA PHE A 262 -12.40 16.02 5.12
C PHE A 262 -11.90 14.70 4.55
N HIS A 263 -11.53 13.76 5.41
CA HIS A 263 -11.05 12.43 5.00
C HIS A 263 -11.34 11.38 6.08
N GLY A 264 -11.10 10.11 5.77
CA GLY A 264 -11.21 9.03 6.76
C GLY A 264 -10.10 9.06 7.82
N SER A 265 -10.32 8.38 8.94
CA SER A 265 -9.37 8.28 10.05
C SER A 265 -8.04 7.61 9.70
N MET A 266 -8.05 6.73 8.70
CA MET A 266 -6.86 6.06 8.16
C MET A 266 -6.35 6.72 6.86
N GLU A 267 -6.68 7.99 6.65
CA GLU A 267 -6.19 8.80 5.54
C GLU A 267 -5.57 10.12 6.04
N VAL A 268 -4.89 10.82 5.12
CA VAL A 268 -4.31 12.17 5.33
C VAL A 268 -4.86 13.15 4.31
N ALA A 269 -4.73 14.46 4.53
CA ALA A 269 -5.07 15.46 3.53
C ALA A 269 -4.25 15.30 2.23
N GLU A 270 -4.88 15.58 1.10
CA GLU A 270 -4.30 15.46 -0.22
C GLU A 270 -4.85 16.58 -1.11
N ILE A 271 -3.96 17.39 -1.69
CA ILE A 271 -4.32 18.68 -2.28
C ILE A 271 -5.21 18.61 -3.53
N SER A 272 -5.28 17.45 -4.21
CA SER A 272 -6.16 17.31 -5.36
C SER A 272 -7.59 16.91 -4.98
N LYS A 273 -7.85 16.59 -3.70
CA LYS A 273 -9.22 16.44 -3.19
C LYS A 273 -9.84 17.80 -2.93
N ARG A 274 -11.17 17.81 -2.81
CA ARG A 274 -11.93 19.02 -2.50
C ARG A 274 -11.48 19.61 -1.16
N GLN A 275 -11.06 20.87 -1.20
CA GLN A 275 -10.80 21.69 -0.03
C GLN A 275 -11.98 22.63 0.22
N TYR A 276 -12.16 23.03 1.47
CA TYR A 276 -13.20 23.97 1.88
C TYR A 276 -12.53 25.15 2.57
N SER A 277 -12.72 26.34 1.99
CA SER A 277 -12.17 27.58 2.51
C SER A 277 -13.18 28.26 3.44
N PHE A 278 -12.73 28.64 4.62
CA PHE A 278 -13.55 29.29 5.64
C PHE A 278 -12.96 30.67 5.95
N GLN A 279 -13.82 31.69 5.83
CA GLN A 279 -13.47 33.07 6.08
C GLN A 279 -13.60 33.41 7.57
N GLU A 280 -12.87 34.43 8.00
CA GLU A 280 -12.94 34.97 9.36
C GLU A 280 -14.34 35.51 9.67
N SER A 281 -14.78 35.40 10.93
CA SER A 281 -16.04 35.99 11.42
C SER A 281 -17.34 35.47 10.78
N TYR A 282 -17.28 34.43 9.94
CA TYR A 282 -18.47 33.73 9.41
C TYR A 282 -18.69 32.39 10.09
N TYR A 283 -19.95 32.08 10.44
CA TYR A 283 -20.36 30.73 10.82
C TYR A 283 -20.80 29.98 9.56
N THR A 284 -20.04 28.95 9.18
CA THR A 284 -20.34 28.14 7.99
C THR A 284 -20.62 26.71 8.44
N THR A 285 -21.72 26.15 7.95
CA THR A 285 -22.08 24.74 8.16
C THR A 285 -21.76 23.93 6.90
N VAL A 286 -21.22 22.73 7.09
CA VAL A 286 -20.94 21.78 6.00
C VAL A 286 -21.61 20.45 6.31
N GLU A 287 -22.50 20.04 5.44
CA GLU A 287 -23.11 18.71 5.49
C GLU A 287 -22.26 17.73 4.69
N LEU A 288 -21.95 16.59 5.30
CA LEU A 288 -21.09 15.56 4.71
C LEU A 288 -21.88 14.27 4.55
N LEU A 289 -21.80 13.68 3.36
CA LEU A 289 -22.25 12.33 3.11
C LEU A 289 -21.03 11.40 3.11
N ALA A 290 -20.88 10.63 4.18
CA ALA A 290 -19.78 9.68 4.32
C ALA A 290 -20.17 8.30 3.77
N LEU A 291 -19.29 7.72 2.98
CA LEU A 291 -19.37 6.33 2.52
C LEU A 291 -18.18 5.56 3.08
N GLU A 292 -18.44 4.51 3.85
CA GLU A 292 -17.40 3.65 4.40
C GLU A 292 -17.38 2.30 3.67
N ILE A 293 -16.18 1.88 3.27
CA ILE A 293 -15.95 0.58 2.65
C ILE A 293 -15.09 -0.23 3.62
N LEU A 294 -15.70 -1.25 4.23
CA LEU A 294 -15.02 -2.16 5.14
C LEU A 294 -14.51 -3.40 4.38
N THR A 295 -13.27 -3.77 4.65
CA THR A 295 -12.66 -4.98 4.10
C THR A 295 -12.75 -6.12 5.11
N SER A 296 -13.26 -7.29 4.68
CA SER A 296 -13.38 -8.46 5.55
C SER A 296 -12.02 -8.95 6.05
N ARG A 297 -11.98 -9.58 7.23
CA ARG A 297 -10.73 -10.12 7.80
C ARG A 297 -10.11 -11.20 6.92
N ASN A 298 -10.93 -12.01 6.25
CA ASN A 298 -10.49 -13.09 5.36
C ASN A 298 -9.72 -12.55 4.14
N ALA A 299 -9.97 -11.30 3.72
CA ALA A 299 -9.20 -10.70 2.63
C ALA A 299 -7.72 -10.49 2.98
N ARG A 300 -7.33 -10.57 4.27
CA ARG A 300 -5.93 -10.56 4.71
C ARG A 300 -5.15 -11.80 4.30
N GLU A 301 -5.84 -12.92 4.08
CA GLU A 301 -5.21 -14.17 3.65
C GLU A 301 -4.81 -14.14 2.17
N LEU A 302 -5.42 -13.25 1.38
CA LEU A 302 -5.08 -13.04 -0.01
C LEU A 302 -3.78 -12.24 -0.13
N SER A 303 -2.97 -12.54 -1.14
CA SER A 303 -1.82 -11.69 -1.47
C SER A 303 -2.29 -10.34 -2.03
N ILE A 304 -1.43 -9.32 -1.92
CA ILE A 304 -1.69 -7.98 -2.47
C ILE A 304 -2.01 -8.05 -3.97
N SER A 305 -1.30 -8.90 -4.73
CA SER A 305 -1.54 -9.11 -6.17
C SER A 305 -2.85 -9.82 -6.48
N GLN A 306 -3.41 -10.59 -5.56
CA GLN A 306 -4.72 -11.23 -5.77
C GLN A 306 -5.87 -10.27 -5.49
N ARG A 307 -5.77 -9.48 -4.41
CA ARG A 307 -6.85 -8.56 -4.00
C ARG A 307 -6.76 -7.15 -4.57
N GLN A 308 -5.62 -6.81 -5.19
CA GLN A 308 -5.38 -5.51 -5.85
C GLN A 308 -5.57 -4.28 -4.92
N CYS A 309 -5.46 -4.49 -3.60
CA CYS A 309 -5.55 -3.44 -2.59
C CYS A 309 -4.58 -3.71 -1.43
N ARG A 310 -4.29 -2.66 -0.66
CA ARG A 310 -3.33 -2.69 0.45
C ARG A 310 -4.00 -2.27 1.75
N PHE A 311 -3.62 -2.95 2.83
CA PHE A 311 -3.98 -2.53 4.19
C PHE A 311 -3.00 -1.48 4.71
N THR A 312 -3.41 -0.72 5.73
CA THR A 312 -2.58 0.35 6.30
C THR A 312 -1.23 -0.12 6.84
N HIS A 313 -1.14 -1.36 7.32
CA HIS A 313 0.12 -1.92 7.80
C HIS A 313 1.06 -2.39 6.67
N GLU A 314 0.62 -2.38 5.41
CA GLU A 314 1.40 -2.83 4.24
C GLU A 314 2.13 -1.66 3.57
N GLY A 315 2.69 -0.78 4.41
CA GLY A 315 3.37 0.46 4.05
C GLY A 315 4.77 0.27 3.46
N GLU A 316 5.32 -0.94 3.44
CA GLU A 316 6.68 -1.26 2.96
C GLU A 316 6.98 -0.82 1.51
N THR A 317 5.95 -0.54 0.73
CA THR A 317 6.09 -0.02 -0.63
C THR A 317 6.33 1.47 -0.71
N LEU A 318 5.94 2.22 0.32
CA LEU A 318 6.20 3.64 0.43
C LEU A 318 7.61 3.85 1.01
N MET A 319 8.27 4.88 0.51
CA MET A 319 9.63 5.30 0.87
C MET A 319 9.66 6.41 1.90
N PHE A 320 8.52 7.06 2.20
CA PHE A 320 8.47 8.19 3.13
C PHE A 320 7.60 7.96 4.38
N SER A 321 6.71 6.96 4.36
CA SER A 321 5.80 6.62 5.45
C SER A 321 5.87 5.12 5.77
N PRO A 322 5.85 4.71 7.05
CA PRO A 322 5.80 3.31 7.46
C PRO A 322 4.40 2.69 7.32
N VAL A 323 3.38 3.49 7.03
CA VAL A 323 1.99 3.07 6.86
C VAL A 323 1.47 3.43 5.48
N TYR A 324 0.58 2.60 4.95
CA TYR A 324 -0.07 2.81 3.66
C TYR A 324 -1.41 3.54 3.82
N SER A 325 -1.62 4.54 2.97
CA SER A 325 -2.95 5.06 2.66
C SER A 325 -2.97 5.44 1.19
N TYR A 326 -4.15 5.54 0.59
CA TYR A 326 -4.24 5.93 -0.82
C TYR A 326 -3.70 7.34 -1.04
N ASN A 327 -4.00 8.27 -0.11
CA ASN A 327 -3.50 9.64 -0.22
C ASN A 327 -1.99 9.72 -0.03
N LEU A 328 -1.40 8.95 0.89
CA LEU A 328 0.05 8.85 1.03
C LEU A 328 0.72 8.32 -0.25
N CYS A 329 0.12 7.32 -0.91
CA CYS A 329 0.61 6.81 -2.19
C CYS A 329 0.61 7.90 -3.28
N ARG A 330 -0.45 8.71 -3.36
CA ARG A 330 -0.53 9.81 -4.33
C ARG A 330 0.46 10.94 -4.05
N ILE A 331 0.68 11.28 -2.79
CA ILE A 331 1.73 12.20 -2.35
C ILE A 331 3.09 11.66 -2.78
N GLU A 332 3.39 10.36 -2.60
CA GLU A 332 4.64 9.77 -3.09
C GLU A 332 4.79 9.91 -4.60
N CYS A 333 3.70 9.67 -5.33
CA CYS A 333 3.70 9.72 -6.79
C CYS A 333 4.09 11.12 -7.28
N ARG A 334 3.52 12.17 -6.67
CA ARG A 334 3.90 13.56 -6.96
C ARG A 334 5.32 13.89 -6.54
N MET A 335 5.77 13.43 -5.37
CA MET A 335 7.15 13.59 -4.92
C MET A 335 8.14 12.95 -5.91
N LYS A 336 7.86 11.71 -6.36
CA LYS A 336 8.67 11.02 -7.39
C LYS A 336 8.65 11.76 -8.72
N PHE A 337 7.51 12.32 -9.10
CA PHE A 337 7.39 13.14 -10.30
C PHE A 337 8.26 14.40 -10.20
N ALA A 338 8.18 15.13 -9.08
CA ALA A 338 9.01 16.32 -8.82
C ALA A 338 10.50 15.99 -8.96
N PHE A 339 10.94 14.88 -8.36
CA PHE A 339 12.31 14.43 -8.47
C PHE A 339 12.69 14.02 -9.90
N LYS A 340 11.81 13.33 -10.63
CA LYS A 340 12.07 12.89 -12.01
C LYS A 340 12.26 14.07 -12.97
N VAL A 341 11.52 15.16 -12.77
CA VAL A 341 11.53 16.31 -13.68
C VAL A 341 12.59 17.34 -13.29
N CYS A 342 12.76 17.63 -12.01
CA CYS A 342 13.63 18.72 -11.53
C CYS A 342 14.79 18.26 -10.64
N GLY A 343 14.95 16.96 -10.38
CA GLY A 343 16.07 16.41 -9.60
C GLY A 343 16.04 16.75 -8.11
N CYS A 344 14.93 17.29 -7.60
CA CYS A 344 14.74 17.66 -6.20
C CYS A 344 13.27 17.50 -5.79
N VAL A 345 13.00 17.52 -4.48
CA VAL A 345 11.65 17.48 -3.92
C VAL A 345 11.39 18.75 -3.08
N PRO A 346 10.17 19.31 -3.07
CA PRO A 346 9.80 20.39 -2.18
C PRO A 346 10.09 20.11 -0.70
N HIS A 347 10.29 21.19 0.08
CA HIS A 347 10.64 21.12 1.50
C HIS A 347 9.58 20.45 2.39
N PHE A 348 8.31 20.46 1.95
CA PHE A 348 7.20 19.79 2.64
C PHE A 348 7.13 18.27 2.39
N TYR A 349 8.11 17.68 1.69
CA TYR A 349 8.27 16.23 1.63
C TYR A 349 9.45 15.75 2.45
N ARG A 350 9.31 14.54 2.99
CA ARG A 350 10.35 13.89 3.77
C ARG A 350 11.56 13.52 2.90
N PRO A 351 12.79 13.98 3.20
CA PRO A 351 13.98 13.76 2.35
C PRO A 351 14.61 12.37 2.54
N ILE A 352 13.81 11.29 2.47
CA ILE A 352 14.26 9.91 2.64
C ILE A 352 13.90 9.08 1.42
N GLY A 353 14.80 8.20 0.99
CA GLY A 353 14.51 7.16 0.00
C GLY A 353 14.99 5.78 0.46
N LYS A 354 15.12 4.83 -0.48
CA LYS A 354 15.51 3.45 -0.16
C LYS A 354 17.01 3.34 0.17
N GLY A 355 17.33 2.67 1.27
CA GLY A 355 18.71 2.46 1.71
C GLY A 355 19.38 3.75 2.15
N ASN A 356 20.57 4.04 1.61
CA ASN A 356 21.33 5.25 1.93
C ASN A 356 20.95 6.46 1.05
N PHE A 357 20.01 6.30 0.12
CA PHE A 357 19.60 7.37 -0.77
C PHE A 357 18.74 8.42 -0.05
N ARG A 358 19.03 9.70 -0.28
CA ARG A 358 18.25 10.84 0.22
C ARG A 358 17.86 11.75 -0.93
N TYR A 359 16.61 12.18 -0.95
CA TYR A 359 16.16 13.18 -1.91
C TYR A 359 16.72 14.55 -1.54
N ARG A 360 17.27 15.26 -2.53
CA ARG A 360 17.68 16.65 -2.39
C ARG A 360 16.43 17.53 -2.24
N ILE A 361 16.38 18.39 -1.24
CA ILE A 361 15.33 19.41 -1.13
C ILE A 361 15.59 20.52 -2.17
N CYS A 362 14.54 20.99 -2.83
CA CYS A 362 14.64 22.03 -3.84
C CYS A 362 15.08 23.38 -3.23
N ASP A 363 16.07 23.99 -3.87
CA ASP A 363 16.41 25.41 -3.79
C ASP A 363 15.51 26.23 -4.74
N PHE A 364 15.78 27.53 -4.91
CA PHE A 364 15.01 28.38 -5.82
C PHE A 364 14.97 27.87 -7.26
N GLU A 365 16.07 27.36 -7.78
CA GLU A 365 16.10 26.84 -9.14
C GLU A 365 15.21 25.61 -9.27
N GLY A 366 15.26 24.72 -8.27
CA GLY A 366 14.38 23.57 -8.17
C GLY A 366 12.91 23.93 -8.08
N LEU A 367 12.55 24.88 -7.20
CA LEU A 367 11.16 25.34 -7.04
C LEU A 367 10.65 26.02 -8.32
N ARG A 368 11.48 26.84 -8.98
CA ARG A 368 11.16 27.45 -10.28
C ARG A 368 10.88 26.40 -11.34
N CYS A 369 11.72 25.37 -11.44
CA CYS A 369 11.52 24.25 -12.36
C CYS A 369 10.17 23.56 -12.10
N LEU A 370 9.84 23.31 -10.82
CA LEU A 370 8.56 22.69 -10.47
C LEU A 370 7.36 23.57 -10.81
N GLY A 371 7.46 24.88 -10.61
CA GLY A 371 6.42 25.85 -11.01
C GLY A 371 6.15 25.83 -12.52
N GLN A 372 7.19 25.73 -13.35
CA GLN A 372 7.05 25.60 -14.81
C GLN A 372 6.36 24.30 -15.24
N HIS A 373 6.34 23.28 -14.38
CA HIS A 373 5.74 21.97 -14.63
C HIS A 373 4.49 21.70 -13.79
N ALA A 374 3.95 22.71 -13.08
CA ALA A 374 2.83 22.56 -12.15
C ALA A 374 1.61 21.84 -12.77
N GLY A 375 1.23 22.18 -14.01
CA GLY A 375 0.10 21.56 -14.70
C GLY A 375 0.27 20.05 -14.98
N LYS A 376 1.50 19.53 -14.98
CA LYS A 376 1.79 18.09 -15.17
C LYS A 376 1.84 17.32 -13.85
N CYS A 377 2.09 18.00 -12.71
CA CYS A 377 2.17 17.38 -11.39
C CYS A 377 0.83 16.76 -10.94
N TYR A 378 -0.30 17.30 -11.37
CA TYR A 378 -1.63 16.81 -10.99
C TYR A 378 -2.04 15.49 -11.69
N ASN A 379 -1.42 15.16 -12.83
CA ASN A 379 -1.71 13.96 -13.63
C ASN A 379 -0.84 12.75 -13.26
N CYS A 380 -0.66 12.53 -11.97
CA CYS A 380 -0.02 11.32 -11.46
C CYS A 380 -0.98 10.13 -11.57
N ASN A 381 -0.96 9.41 -12.70
CA ASN A 381 -1.62 8.12 -12.82
C ASN A 381 -0.91 7.10 -11.92
N VAL A 382 -1.60 6.66 -10.87
CA VAL A 382 -1.13 5.58 -10.00
C VAL A 382 -1.24 4.29 -10.80
N ALA A 383 -0.10 3.66 -11.10
CA ALA A 383 -0.01 2.40 -11.83
C ALA A 383 0.00 1.21 -10.87
#